data_AF-A0A800MN86-F1
#
_entry.id   AF-A0A800MN86-F1
#
_cell.length_a   1.000
_cell.length_b   1.000
_cell.length_c   1.000
_cell.angle_alpha   90.00
_cell.angle_beta   90.00
_cell.angle_gamma   90.00
#
_symmetry.space_group_name_H-M   'P 1'
#
loop_
_entity.id
_entity.type
_entity.pdbx_description
1 polymer ?
#
loop_
_entity_poly.entity_id
_entity_poly.type
_entity_poly.pdbx_seq_one_letter_code
_entity_poly.pdbx_strand_id
1 'polypeptide(L)' 'METSTVIVSRVDQLTVQWAQAVMDQHAFGARVQSVALLSSDIGTTTRVHLKVEHDGEQSLARLWFVK' A
#
# COMPACT_ATOMS: atom_id res chain seq x y z
N MET A 1 -12.35 12.30 -11.31
CA MET A 1 -11.03 12.19 -10.63
C MET A 1 -10.12 11.43 -11.56
N GLU A 2 -9.01 12.01 -11.98
CA GLU A 2 -8.03 11.29 -12.79
C GLU A 2 -7.27 10.31 -11.88
N THR A 3 -7.45 9.01 -12.12
CA THR A 3 -6.73 7.97 -11.39
C THR A 3 -5.29 7.98 -11.89
N SER A 4 -4.37 8.54 -11.10
CA SER A 4 -2.95 8.55 -11.44
C SER A 4 -2.34 7.18 -11.19
N THR A 5 -1.61 6.63 -12.15
CA THR A 5 -0.96 5.33 -11.96
C THR A 5 0.12 5.41 -10.89
N VAL A 6 -0.01 4.63 -9.81
CA VAL A 6 1.04 4.48 -8.78
C VAL A 6 1.94 3.31 -9.17
N ILE A 7 3.18 3.61 -9.57
CA ILE A 7 4.17 2.61 -9.96
C ILE A 7 5.29 2.56 -8.90
N VAL A 8 5.69 1.34 -8.54
CA VAL A 8 6.87 1.06 -7.72
C VAL A 8 7.73 0.01 -8.42
N SER A 9 9.05 0.15 -8.31
CA SER A 9 10.02 -0.77 -8.92
C SER A 9 10.87 -1.50 -7.88
N ARG A 10 10.83 -1.07 -6.62
CA ARG A 10 11.62 -1.66 -5.53
C ARG A 10 10.79 -1.75 -4.25
N VAL A 11 11.04 -2.78 -3.45
CA VAL A 11 10.33 -3.03 -2.19
C VAL A 11 10.51 -1.88 -1.19
N ASP A 12 11.68 -1.21 -1.19
CA ASP A 12 11.96 -0.06 -0.32
C ASP A 12 11.12 1.19 -0.66
N GLN A 13 10.43 1.20 -1.81
CA GLN A 13 9.50 2.27 -2.18
C GLN A 13 8.10 2.07 -1.59
N LEU A 14 7.82 0.90 -0.98
CA LEU A 14 6.56 0.58 -0.30
C LEU A 14 6.49 1.30 1.06
N THR A 15 6.43 2.62 0.98
CA THR A 15 6.47 3.56 2.10
C THR A 15 5.07 4.02 2.50
N VAL A 16 4.96 4.75 3.62
CA VAL A 16 3.72 5.43 4.01
C VAL A 16 3.22 6.37 2.91
N GLN A 17 4.11 7.10 2.23
CA GLN A 17 3.73 8.01 1.15
C GLN A 17 3.15 7.24 -0.05
N TRP A 18 3.74 6.11 -0.40
CA TRP A 18 3.22 5.24 -1.45
C TRP A 18 1.84 4.69 -1.08
N ALA A 19 1.67 4.16 0.13
CA ALA A 19 0.39 3.64 0.59
C ALA A 19 -0.68 4.74 0.64
N GLN A 20 -0.30 5.97 1.04
CA GLN A 20 -1.20 7.12 1.00
C GLN A 20 -1.65 7.43 -0.43
N ALA A 21 -0.73 7.42 -1.40
CA ALA A 21 -1.10 7.66 -2.80
C ALA A 21 -2.08 6.61 -3.37
N VAL A 22 -1.99 5.36 -2.91
CA VAL A 22 -2.99 4.33 -3.23
C VAL A 22 -4.32 4.62 -2.53
N MET A 23 -4.27 4.95 -1.24
CA MET A 23 -5.46 5.27 -0.44
C MET A 23 -6.24 6.47 -1.00
N ASP A 24 -5.54 7.51 -1.43
CA ASP A 24 -6.15 8.72 -2.00
C ASP A 24 -7.01 8.43 -3.25
N GLN A 25 -6.79 7.28 -3.92
CA GLN A 25 -7.56 6.86 -5.09
C GLN A 25 -8.79 6.02 -4.74
N HIS A 26 -8.80 5.36 -3.58
CA HIS A 26 -9.81 4.35 -3.24
C HIS A 26 -10.64 4.68 -1.99
N ALA A 27 -10.08 5.46 -1.07
CA ALA A 27 -10.67 5.82 0.21
C ALA A 27 -10.23 7.24 0.59
N PHE A 28 -10.67 8.22 -0.20
CA PHE A 28 -10.30 9.62 -0.02
C PHE A 28 -10.63 10.11 1.40
N GLY A 29 -9.64 10.73 2.05
CA GLY A 29 -9.77 11.25 3.42
C GLY A 29 -9.26 10.32 4.51
N ALA A 30 -9.00 9.04 4.22
CA ALA A 30 -8.33 8.15 5.15
C ALA A 30 -6.80 8.37 5.11
N ARG A 31 -6.19 8.39 6.29
CA ARG A 31 -4.77 8.67 6.49
C ARG A 31 -4.02 7.42 6.89
N VAL A 32 -2.94 7.12 6.16
CA VAL A 32 -2.00 6.06 6.51
C VAL A 32 -1.09 6.53 7.64
N GLN A 33 -0.97 5.70 8.66
CA GLN A 33 -0.16 5.93 9.85
C GLN A 33 1.18 5.19 9.77
N SER A 34 1.17 3.95 9.30
CA SER A 34 2.38 3.15 9.14
C SER A 34 2.22 2.08 8.06
N VAL A 35 3.35 1.67 7.50
CA VAL A 35 3.45 0.53 6.59
C VAL A 35 4.55 -0.38 7.12
N ALA A 36 4.23 -1.65 7.33
CA ALA A 36 5.19 -2.67 7.76
C ALA A 36 5.26 -3.79 6.74
N LEU A 37 6.48 -4.11 6.32
CA LEU A 37 6.76 -5.28 5.50
C LEU A 37 6.64 -6.54 6.37
N LEU A 38 5.67 -7.40 6.06
CA LEU A 38 5.49 -8.68 6.76
C LEU A 38 6.36 -9.77 6.14
N SER A 39 6.34 -9.86 4.81
CA SER A 39 7.18 -10.78 4.04
C SER A 39 7.34 -10.31 2.60
N SER A 40 8.44 -10.72 1.97
CA SER A 40 8.68 -10.54 0.54
C SER A 40 9.18 -11.85 -0.06
N ASP A 41 8.60 -12.26 -1.18
CA ASP A 41 9.07 -13.36 -2.02
C ASP A 41 9.59 -12.77 -3.34
N ILE A 42 10.89 -12.91 -3.59
CA ILE A 42 11.59 -12.30 -4.73
C ILE A 42 12.01 -13.43 -5.68
N GLY A 43 11.27 -13.56 -6.79
CA GLY A 43 11.58 -14.47 -7.90
C GLY A 43 11.37 -13.79 -9.25
N THR A 44 10.78 -14.50 -10.22
CA THR A 44 10.35 -13.89 -11.50
C THR A 44 9.32 -12.78 -11.32
N THR A 45 8.56 -12.84 -10.21
CA THR A 45 7.67 -11.78 -9.78
C THR A 45 7.93 -11.52 -8.31
N THR A 46 7.99 -10.24 -7.92
CA THR A 46 8.14 -9.86 -6.52
C THR A 46 6.76 -9.81 -5.89
N ARG A 47 6.53 -10.61 -4.85
CA ARG A 47 5.28 -10.61 -4.09
C ARG A 47 5.56 -10.07 -2.70
N VAL A 48 4.77 -9.11 -2.25
CA VAL A 48 5.00 -8.42 -0.99
C VAL A 48 3.74 -8.41 -0.14
N HIS A 49 3.87 -8.87 1.11
CA HIS A 49 2.83 -8.79 2.11
C HIS A 49 3.11 -7.60 3.01
N LEU A 50 2.14 -6.70 3.12
CA LEU A 50 2.26 -5.49 3.93
C LEU A 50 1.15 -5.43 4.97
N LYS A 51 1.47 -4.87 6.12
CA LYS A 51 0.49 -4.34 7.06
C LYS A 51 0.46 -2.82 6.90
N VAL A 52 -0.71 -2.27 6.61
CA VAL A 52 -0.96 -0.83 6.44
C VAL A 52 -1.92 -0.40 7.53
N GLU A 53 -1.44 0.40 8.47
CA GLU A 53 -2.30 1.02 9.49
C GLU A 53 -2.86 2.33 8.96
N HIS A 54 -4.18 2.52 9.10
CA HIS A 54 -4.87 3.74 8.70
C HIS A 54 -6.10 3.98 9.59
N ASP A 55 -6.59 5.23 9.57
CA ASP A 55 -7.80 5.66 10.30
C ASP A 55 -9.10 5.56 9.49
N GLY A 56 -9.03 5.08 8.24
CA GLY A 56 -10.20 4.79 7.42
C GLY A 56 -11.15 3.74 8.04
N GLU A 57 -12.31 3.58 7.41
CA GLU A 57 -13.37 2.67 7.87
C GLU A 57 -12.86 1.26 8.18
N GLN A 58 -13.53 0.57 9.11
CA GLN A 58 -13.13 -0.78 9.53
C GLN A 58 -13.17 -1.81 8.39
N SER A 59 -14.02 -1.58 7.39
CA SER A 59 -14.15 -2.37 6.17
C SER A 59 -12.91 -2.32 5.28
N LEU A 60 -12.07 -1.29 5.42
CA LEU A 60 -10.89 -1.11 4.60
C LEU A 60 -9.75 -2.01 5.09
N ALA A 61 -9.17 -2.74 4.13
CA ALA A 61 -8.17 -3.76 4.42
C ALA A 61 -6.88 -3.15 4.95
N ARG A 62 -6.38 -3.70 6.06
CA ARG A 62 -5.07 -3.36 6.66
C ARG A 62 -3.95 -4.32 6.24
N LEU A 63 -4.28 -5.41 5.56
CA LEU A 63 -3.32 -6.38 5.05
C LEU A 63 -3.36 -6.32 3.52
N TRP A 64 -2.25 -5.93 2.92
CA TRP A 64 -2.15 -5.73 1.49
C TRP A 64 -1.21 -6.75 0.87
N PHE A 65 -1.55 -7.16 -0.34
CA PHE A 65 -0.73 -8.02 -1.18
C PHE A 65 -0.38 -7.26 -2.47
N VAL A 66 0.92 -7.04 -2.69
CA VAL A 66 1.45 -6.36 -3.88
C VAL A 66 2.20 -7.37 -4.73
N LYS A 67 2.04 -7.28 -6.05
CA LYS A 67 2.67 -8.14 -7.06
C LYS A 67 3.42 -7.29 -8.08
#